data_AF-A0A847WPT3-F1
#
_entry.id   AF-A0A847WPT3-F1
#
_cell.length_a   1.000
_cell.length_b   1.000
_cell.length_c   1.000
_cell.angle_alpha   90.00
_cell.angle_beta   90.00
_cell.angle_gamma   90.00
#
_symmetry.space_group_name_H-M   'P 1'
#
loop_
_entity.id
_entity.type
_entity.pdbx_description
1 polymer ?
#
loop_
_entity_poly.entity_id
_entity_poly.type
_entity_poly.pdbx_seq_one_letter_code
_entity_poly.pdbx_strand_id
1 'polypeptide(L)'
;MVKIKFDHELDLTMFKDKLIKEQRMWRVLDDQKLEILDQDHDKTSQMLTQMFYSVDLKPMLIEILINQYFYYDFDEMNAILSFAAQMLLTDQYRDVTFLSDLRATMQQYFTVDPDQSFFYYDKQKHIFFEQAGWLLEEVVARSIDEKKQEERYQVFLESLREYVRTRDKGPLCFVKWRNGEGDIYHENGHYYTKEELNRKVLETPIHIYQFAQNEQKLSPFLALNPRQILVYPDNETDPVLISLQNIFDERLVMIHNHTFPFENQT
;
A
#
# COMPACT_ATOMS: atom_id res chain seq x y z
N MET A 1 -5.74 32.83 -3.71
CA MET A 1 -5.43 32.90 -5.16
C MET A 1 -3.94 33.01 -5.27
N VAL A 2 -3.33 32.14 -6.07
CA VAL A 2 -1.86 32.06 -6.20
C VAL A 2 -1.47 32.15 -7.66
N LYS A 3 -0.40 32.89 -7.95
CA LYS A 3 0.21 32.94 -9.28
C LYS A 3 1.38 31.97 -9.32
N ILE A 4 1.38 31.07 -10.28
CA ILE A 4 2.43 30.07 -10.46
C ILE A 4 3.24 30.47 -11.68
N LYS A 5 4.54 30.60 -11.50
CA LYS A 5 5.51 30.86 -12.57
C LYS A 5 6.31 29.60 -12.88
N PHE A 6 6.46 29.34 -14.17
CA PHE A 6 7.32 28.32 -14.77
C PHE A 6 8.34 29.00 -15.68
N ASP A 7 9.57 28.53 -15.69
CA ASP A 7 10.62 29.01 -16.60
C ASP A 7 10.53 28.29 -17.96
N HIS A 8 9.89 27.11 -18.01
CA HIS A 8 9.68 26.31 -19.21
C HIS A 8 8.19 26.24 -19.61
N GLU A 9 7.90 26.47 -20.89
CA GLU A 9 6.54 26.40 -21.45
C GLU A 9 5.93 24.99 -21.39
N LEU A 10 6.79 23.96 -21.50
CA LEU A 10 6.36 22.56 -21.38
C LEU A 10 5.77 22.28 -19.98
N ASP A 11 6.44 22.75 -18.93
CA ASP A 11 5.98 22.59 -17.54
C ASP A 11 4.64 23.29 -17.33
N LEU A 12 4.48 24.51 -17.86
CA LEU A 12 3.20 25.22 -17.84
C LEU A 12 2.11 24.42 -18.56
N THR A 13 2.40 23.84 -19.71
CA THR A 13 1.45 23.06 -20.50
C THR A 13 1.02 21.78 -19.77
N MET A 14 1.97 21.06 -19.19
CA MET A 14 1.69 19.87 -18.38
C MET A 14 0.85 20.20 -17.15
N PHE A 15 1.11 21.33 -16.50
CA PHE A 15 0.31 21.77 -15.36
C PHE A 15 -1.12 22.15 -15.78
N LYS A 16 -1.30 22.81 -16.92
CA LYS A 16 -2.63 23.11 -17.50
C LYS A 16 -3.44 21.84 -17.76
N ASP A 17 -2.84 20.83 -18.37
CA ASP A 17 -3.50 19.55 -18.62
C ASP A 17 -3.98 18.90 -17.33
N LYS A 18 -3.18 19.02 -16.26
CA LYS A 18 -3.55 18.53 -14.94
C LYS A 18 -4.69 19.31 -14.31
N LEU A 19 -4.69 20.64 -14.43
CA LEU A 19 -5.79 21.50 -13.99
C LEU A 19 -7.10 21.17 -14.71
N ILE A 20 -7.05 20.87 -16.01
CA ILE A 20 -8.21 20.45 -16.79
C ILE A 20 -8.77 19.11 -16.27
N LYS A 21 -7.90 18.11 -16.06
CA LYS A 21 -8.31 16.79 -15.54
C LYS A 21 -8.97 16.88 -14.16
N GLU A 22 -8.45 17.75 -13.31
CA GLU A 22 -8.96 17.99 -11.94
C GLU A 22 -10.09 19.05 -11.89
N GLN A 23 -10.56 19.53 -13.04
CA GLN A 23 -11.65 20.53 -13.17
C GLN A 23 -11.44 21.80 -12.34
N ARG A 24 -10.19 22.27 -12.27
CA ARG A 24 -9.78 23.46 -11.50
C ARG A 24 -9.98 24.75 -12.29
N MET A 25 -10.26 25.85 -11.60
CA MET A 25 -10.43 27.17 -12.21
C MET A 25 -9.10 27.93 -12.22
N TRP A 26 -8.68 28.36 -13.41
CA TRP A 26 -7.41 29.07 -13.61
C TRP A 26 -7.50 30.03 -14.78
N ARG A 27 -6.53 30.96 -14.87
CA ARG A 27 -6.34 31.81 -16.05
C ARG A 27 -4.87 31.94 -16.41
N VAL A 28 -4.56 32.00 -17.70
CA VAL A 28 -3.23 32.39 -18.19
C VAL A 28 -3.00 33.87 -17.91
N LEU A 29 -1.83 34.22 -17.38
CA LEU A 29 -1.40 35.61 -17.26
C LEU A 29 -0.43 35.98 -18.40
N ASP A 30 0.53 35.10 -18.68
CA ASP A 30 1.50 35.20 -19.77
C ASP A 30 2.03 33.80 -20.13
N ASP A 31 2.97 33.71 -21.07
CA ASP A 31 3.52 32.46 -21.60
C ASP A 31 4.29 31.62 -20.55
N GLN A 32 4.53 32.18 -19.36
CA GLN A 32 5.26 31.56 -18.26
C GLN A 32 4.47 31.54 -16.95
N LYS A 33 3.25 32.08 -16.94
CA LYS A 33 2.48 32.27 -15.69
C LYS A 33 1.02 31.97 -15.86
N LEU A 34 0.47 31.35 -14.83
CA LEU A 34 -0.97 31.23 -14.64
C LEU A 34 -1.35 31.60 -13.22
N GLU A 35 -2.63 31.90 -13.02
CA GLU A 35 -3.22 32.15 -11.72
C GLU A 35 -4.28 31.11 -11.43
N ILE A 36 -4.18 30.49 -10.27
CA ILE A 36 -5.19 29.58 -9.73
C ILE A 36 -6.24 30.44 -9.04
N LEU A 37 -7.47 30.36 -9.54
CA LEU A 37 -8.61 31.12 -9.04
C LEU A 37 -9.25 30.43 -7.83
N ASP A 38 -9.05 29.12 -7.70
CA ASP A 38 -9.47 28.33 -6.55
C ASP A 38 -8.66 28.70 -5.28
N GLN A 39 -9.30 28.58 -4.11
CA GLN A 39 -8.67 28.84 -2.81
C GLN A 39 -8.14 27.57 -2.11
N ASP A 40 -8.24 26.42 -2.78
CA ASP A 40 -7.75 25.15 -2.26
C ASP A 40 -6.25 25.00 -2.58
N HIS A 41 -5.44 25.57 -1.69
CA HIS A 41 -3.99 25.58 -1.76
C HIS A 41 -3.39 24.19 -1.52
N ASP A 42 -4.03 23.34 -0.71
CA ASP A 42 -3.58 21.97 -0.45
C ASP A 42 -3.62 21.12 -1.72
N LYS A 43 -4.72 21.16 -2.46
CA LYS A 43 -4.81 20.47 -3.75
C LYS A 43 -3.84 21.04 -4.77
N THR A 44 -3.64 22.36 -4.79
CA THR A 44 -2.64 22.99 -5.67
C THR A 44 -1.23 22.48 -5.36
N SER A 45 -0.88 22.38 -4.07
CA SER A 45 0.38 21.82 -3.59
C SER A 45 0.54 20.37 -4.02
N GLN A 46 -0.47 19.53 -3.79
CA GLN A 46 -0.47 18.13 -4.24
C GLN A 46 -0.26 18.00 -5.75
N MET A 47 -0.90 18.86 -6.55
CA MET A 47 -0.77 18.85 -8.00
C MET A 47 0.66 19.20 -8.44
N LEU A 48 1.28 20.20 -7.81
CA LEU A 48 2.67 20.59 -8.05
C LEU A 48 3.64 19.46 -7.65
N THR A 49 3.47 18.87 -6.47
CA THR A 49 4.30 17.73 -6.00
C THR A 49 4.24 16.55 -6.95
N GLN A 50 3.04 16.14 -7.36
CA GLN A 50 2.86 15.02 -8.28
C GLN A 50 3.38 15.33 -9.70
N MET A 51 3.32 16.60 -10.14
CA MET A 51 3.94 17.03 -11.41
C MET A 51 5.46 16.89 -11.31
N PHE A 52 6.05 17.42 -10.24
CA PHE A 52 7.48 17.30 -9.97
C PHE A 52 7.94 15.84 -9.94
N TYR A 53 7.20 14.97 -9.24
CA TYR A 53 7.49 13.53 -9.25
C TYR A 53 7.51 12.96 -10.66
N SER A 54 6.52 13.29 -11.49
CA SER A 54 6.33 12.66 -12.80
C SER A 54 7.31 13.17 -13.86
N VAL A 55 7.60 14.48 -13.83
CA VAL A 55 8.38 15.18 -14.87
C VAL A 55 9.86 15.18 -14.55
N ASP A 56 10.20 15.48 -13.29
CA ASP A 56 11.58 15.75 -12.90
C ASP A 56 12.17 14.58 -12.10
N LEU A 57 11.47 14.07 -11.08
CA LEU A 57 12.02 13.07 -10.16
C LEU A 57 12.09 11.67 -10.78
N LYS A 58 10.99 11.18 -11.38
CA LYS A 58 10.88 9.81 -11.92
C LYS A 58 11.97 9.48 -12.94
N PRO A 59 12.33 10.36 -13.91
CA PRO A 59 13.46 10.13 -14.79
C PRO A 59 14.78 9.91 -14.05
N MET A 60 15.06 10.67 -12.99
CA MET A 60 16.27 10.46 -12.18
C MET A 60 16.23 9.17 -11.37
N LEU A 61 15.07 8.76 -10.85
CA LEU A 61 14.93 7.46 -10.20
C LEU A 61 15.23 6.32 -11.20
N ILE A 62 14.79 6.45 -12.45
CA ILE A 62 15.11 5.52 -13.54
C ILE A 62 16.63 5.50 -13.79
N GLU A 63 17.28 6.66 -13.87
CA GLU A 63 18.74 6.73 -14.05
C GLU A 63 19.50 6.03 -12.91
N ILE A 64 19.06 6.19 -11.66
CA ILE A 64 19.65 5.49 -10.51
C ILE A 64 19.43 3.97 -10.62
N LEU A 65 18.22 3.53 -10.97
CA LEU A 65 17.90 2.11 -11.16
C LEU A 65 18.80 1.46 -12.22
N ILE A 66 19.04 2.15 -13.34
CA ILE A 66 19.88 1.64 -14.44
C ILE A 66 21.37 1.70 -14.04
N ASN A 67 21.85 2.85 -13.59
CA ASN A 67 23.29 3.11 -13.48
C ASN A 67 23.91 2.60 -12.17
N GLN A 68 23.14 2.53 -11.08
CA GLN A 68 23.63 2.08 -9.78
C GLN A 68 23.17 0.67 -9.43
N TYR A 69 21.93 0.30 -9.79
CA TYR A 69 21.33 -0.98 -9.44
C TYR A 69 21.21 -1.97 -10.62
N PHE A 70 21.58 -1.56 -11.83
CA PHE A 70 21.62 -2.40 -13.03
C PHE A 70 20.27 -3.04 -13.41
N TYR A 71 19.15 -2.38 -13.12
CA TYR A 71 17.82 -2.78 -13.61
C TYR A 71 17.62 -2.29 -15.05
N TYR A 72 17.31 -3.22 -15.95
CA TYR A 72 17.09 -2.93 -17.38
C TYR A 72 15.70 -3.35 -17.88
N ASP A 73 15.00 -4.18 -17.11
CA ASP A 73 13.65 -4.60 -17.44
C ASP A 73 12.65 -3.49 -17.09
N PHE A 74 11.82 -3.12 -18.08
CA PHE A 74 10.91 -1.99 -17.95
C PHE A 74 9.77 -2.27 -16.96
N ASP A 75 9.26 -3.50 -16.94
CA ASP A 75 8.16 -3.88 -16.06
C ASP A 75 8.64 -3.94 -14.60
N GLU A 76 9.84 -4.48 -14.37
CA GLU A 76 10.50 -4.47 -13.07
C GLU A 76 10.78 -3.04 -12.57
N MET A 77 11.34 -2.18 -13.42
CA MET A 77 11.54 -0.78 -13.05
C MET A 77 10.21 -0.08 -12.74
N ASN A 78 9.16 -0.31 -13.52
CA ASN A 78 7.84 0.27 -13.24
C ASN A 78 7.25 -0.25 -11.93
N ALA A 79 7.44 -1.53 -11.61
CA ALA A 79 7.02 -2.08 -10.32
C ALA A 79 7.74 -1.38 -9.17
N ILE A 80 9.06 -1.19 -9.25
CA ILE A 80 9.83 -0.45 -8.24
C ILE A 80 9.33 1.00 -8.13
N LEU A 81 9.16 1.70 -9.26
CA LEU A 81 8.70 3.08 -9.29
C LEU A 81 7.27 3.23 -8.76
N SER A 82 6.44 2.19 -8.82
CA SER A 82 5.11 2.20 -8.21
C SER A 82 5.19 2.32 -6.69
N PHE A 83 6.14 1.63 -6.04
CA PHE A 83 6.39 1.79 -4.60
C PHE A 83 6.94 3.17 -4.28
N ALA A 84 7.84 3.72 -5.11
CA ALA A 84 8.31 5.09 -4.96
C ALA A 84 7.16 6.10 -5.02
N ALA A 85 6.22 5.92 -5.96
CA ALA A 85 5.03 6.76 -6.07
C ALA A 85 4.11 6.61 -4.86
N GLN A 86 3.87 5.39 -4.38
CA GLN A 86 3.08 5.14 -3.16
C GLN A 86 3.70 5.85 -1.95
N MET A 87 5.00 5.70 -1.76
CA MET A 87 5.76 6.30 -0.67
C MET A 87 5.71 7.83 -0.69
N LEU A 88 5.89 8.45 -1.85
CA LEU A 88 6.03 9.89 -1.97
C LEU A 88 4.68 10.62 -2.17
N LEU A 89 3.70 10.01 -2.81
CA LEU A 89 2.46 10.68 -3.24
C LEU A 89 1.23 10.31 -2.43
N THR A 90 1.28 9.22 -1.64
CA THR A 90 0.11 8.69 -0.91
C THR A 90 0.36 8.62 0.58
N ASP A 91 -0.69 8.32 1.35
CA ASP A 91 -0.61 8.13 2.80
C ASP A 91 -0.35 6.67 3.22
N GLN A 92 -0.07 5.76 2.26
CA GLN A 92 0.09 4.33 2.52
C GLN A 92 1.12 4.00 3.61
N TYR A 93 2.18 4.81 3.72
CA TYR A 93 3.28 4.60 4.65
C TYR A 93 3.30 5.62 5.80
N ARG A 94 2.15 6.26 6.11
CA ARG A 94 2.06 7.29 7.16
C ARG A 94 2.53 6.79 8.54
N ASP A 95 2.28 5.52 8.86
CA ASP A 95 2.63 4.93 10.16
C ASP A 95 4.09 4.47 10.25
N VAL A 96 4.84 4.55 9.15
CA VAL A 96 6.27 4.23 9.11
C VAL A 96 7.05 5.55 9.16
N THR A 97 7.49 5.96 10.37
CA THR A 97 8.08 7.28 10.64
C THR A 97 9.08 7.72 9.57
N PHE A 98 10.08 6.90 9.28
CA PHE A 98 11.11 7.23 8.30
C PHE A 98 10.57 7.45 6.88
N LEU A 99 9.62 6.61 6.41
CA LEU A 99 9.02 6.77 5.08
C LEU A 99 8.09 7.99 5.03
N SER A 100 7.39 8.25 6.13
CA SER A 100 6.57 9.46 6.29
C SER A 100 7.41 10.74 6.21
N ASP A 101 8.64 10.71 6.74
CA ASP A 101 9.59 11.82 6.67
C ASP A 101 10.06 12.10 5.24
N LEU A 102 10.28 11.07 4.41
CA LEU A 102 10.62 11.23 3.00
C LEU A 102 9.51 11.96 2.24
N ARG A 103 8.26 11.54 2.44
CA ARG A 103 7.10 12.20 1.86
C ARG A 103 6.98 13.65 2.33
N ALA A 104 7.04 13.89 3.63
CA ALA A 104 6.95 15.23 4.19
C ALA A 104 8.06 16.15 3.65
N THR A 105 9.28 15.62 3.56
CA THR A 105 10.45 16.32 3.00
C THR A 105 10.21 16.72 1.55
N MET A 106 9.61 15.87 0.72
CA MET A 106 9.29 16.25 -0.66
C MET A 106 8.13 17.27 -0.71
N GLN A 107 7.07 17.06 0.07
CA GLN A 107 5.90 17.93 0.07
C GLN A 107 6.23 19.37 0.46
N GLN A 108 7.11 19.58 1.44
CA GLN A 108 7.43 20.93 1.94
C GLN A 108 7.93 21.90 0.85
N TYR A 109 8.61 21.41 -0.19
CA TYR A 109 9.14 22.27 -1.26
C TYR A 109 8.07 22.76 -2.23
N PHE A 110 6.96 22.04 -2.31
CA PHE A 110 5.85 22.31 -3.22
C PHE A 110 4.56 22.75 -2.50
N THR A 111 4.64 22.98 -1.19
CA THR A 111 3.56 23.59 -0.41
C THR A 111 3.35 25.04 -0.86
N VAL A 112 2.11 25.37 -1.19
CA VAL A 112 1.65 26.73 -1.46
C VAL A 112 1.02 27.28 -0.18
N ASP A 113 1.62 28.33 0.38
CA ASP A 113 1.07 28.99 1.56
C ASP A 113 -0.19 29.82 1.20
N PRO A 114 -1.26 29.83 2.02
CA PRO A 114 -2.44 30.66 1.79
C PRO A 114 -2.15 32.15 1.58
N ASP A 115 -1.10 32.68 2.22
CA ASP A 115 -0.69 34.08 2.11
C ASP A 115 0.28 34.32 0.92
N GLN A 116 0.68 33.27 0.22
CA GLN A 116 1.61 33.34 -0.90
C GLN A 116 0.93 33.83 -2.19
N SER A 117 1.30 35.04 -2.60
CA SER A 117 0.83 35.60 -3.87
C SER A 117 1.50 35.00 -5.12
N PHE A 118 2.74 34.51 -4.99
CA PHE A 118 3.55 33.99 -6.09
C PHE A 118 4.34 32.74 -5.69
N PHE A 119 4.22 31.68 -6.51
CA PHE A 119 4.98 30.44 -6.42
C PHE A 119 5.86 30.27 -7.66
N TYR A 120 7.16 30.03 -7.46
CA TYR A 120 8.15 29.88 -8.54
C TYR A 120 8.57 28.42 -8.65
N TYR A 121 7.99 27.68 -9.59
CA TYR A 121 8.12 26.23 -9.66
C TYR A 121 9.58 25.77 -9.85
N ASP A 122 10.27 26.30 -10.86
CA ASP A 122 11.66 25.92 -11.17
C ASP A 122 12.65 26.28 -10.05
N LYS A 123 12.40 27.38 -9.34
CA LYS A 123 13.19 27.74 -8.16
C LYS A 123 13.05 26.67 -7.07
N GLN A 124 11.83 26.16 -6.83
CA GLN A 124 11.61 25.11 -5.84
C GLN A 124 12.24 23.78 -6.26
N LYS A 125 12.19 23.42 -7.56
CA LYS A 125 12.90 22.26 -8.10
C LYS A 125 14.41 22.36 -7.79
N HIS A 126 15.01 23.51 -8.08
CA HIS A 126 16.44 23.72 -7.85
C HIS A 126 16.81 23.57 -6.37
N ILE A 127 16.04 24.20 -5.48
CA ILE A 127 16.26 24.11 -4.03
C ILE A 127 16.09 22.66 -3.55
N PHE A 128 15.09 21.93 -4.05
CA PHE A 128 14.90 20.52 -3.71
C PHE A 128 16.14 19.70 -4.08
N PHE A 129 16.67 19.83 -5.29
CA PHE A 129 17.84 19.04 -5.69
C PHE A 129 19.11 19.40 -4.91
N GLU A 130 19.27 20.68 -4.55
CA GLU A 130 20.41 21.14 -3.75
C GLU A 130 20.34 20.61 -2.30
N GLN A 131 19.16 20.63 -1.68
CA GLN A 131 19.01 20.37 -0.24
C GLN A 131 18.54 18.95 0.10
N ALA A 132 17.77 18.34 -0.79
CA ALA A 132 17.10 17.06 -0.60
C ALA A 132 17.40 16.06 -1.72
N GLY A 133 18.39 16.31 -2.59
CA GLY A 133 18.78 15.38 -3.65
C GLY A 133 19.21 13.98 -3.15
N TRP A 134 19.67 13.88 -1.90
CA TRP A 134 19.97 12.61 -1.23
C TRP A 134 18.75 11.68 -1.12
N LEU A 135 17.53 12.24 -1.12
CA LEU A 135 16.27 11.50 -1.02
C LEU A 135 16.09 10.53 -2.19
N LEU A 136 16.65 10.83 -3.37
CA LEU A 136 16.50 9.98 -4.55
C LEU A 136 17.09 8.58 -4.33
N GLU A 137 18.30 8.50 -3.79
CA GLU A 137 18.97 7.22 -3.53
C GLU A 137 18.21 6.41 -2.47
N GLU A 138 17.75 7.08 -1.40
CA GLU A 138 16.99 6.44 -0.33
C GLU A 138 15.64 5.90 -0.85
N VAL A 139 14.90 6.70 -1.63
CA VAL A 139 13.62 6.27 -2.20
C VAL A 139 13.81 5.07 -3.11
N VAL A 140 14.84 5.07 -3.97
CA VAL A 140 15.11 3.91 -4.83
C VAL A 140 15.45 2.67 -4.00
N ALA A 141 16.36 2.79 -3.04
CA ALA A 141 16.76 1.67 -2.18
C ALA A 141 15.55 1.06 -1.46
N ARG A 142 14.71 1.90 -0.85
CA ARG A 142 13.49 1.45 -0.16
C ARG A 142 12.48 0.83 -1.10
N SER A 143 12.28 1.43 -2.27
CA SER A 143 11.34 0.87 -3.26
C SER A 143 11.78 -0.50 -3.77
N ILE A 144 13.08 -0.74 -3.89
CA ILE A 144 13.65 -2.07 -4.20
C ILE A 144 13.37 -3.06 -3.05
N ASP A 145 13.60 -2.64 -1.81
CA ASP A 145 13.36 -3.48 -0.63
C ASP A 145 11.88 -3.88 -0.51
N GLU A 146 10.96 -2.92 -0.71
CA GLU A 146 9.51 -3.14 -0.72
C GLU A 146 9.11 -4.11 -1.83
N LYS A 147 9.59 -3.92 -3.07
CA LYS A 147 9.35 -4.87 -4.17
C LYS A 147 9.82 -6.29 -3.79
N LYS A 148 11.05 -6.41 -3.29
CA LYS A 148 11.61 -7.72 -2.91
C LYS A 148 10.83 -8.35 -1.75
N GLN A 149 10.31 -7.54 -0.83
CA GLN A 149 9.47 -8.01 0.26
C GLN A 149 8.13 -8.53 -0.27
N GLU A 150 7.48 -7.81 -1.18
CA GLU A 150 6.26 -8.25 -1.84
C GLU A 150 6.48 -9.56 -2.61
N GLU A 151 7.56 -9.68 -3.37
CA GLU A 151 7.89 -10.92 -4.09
C GLU A 151 8.11 -12.11 -3.15
N ARG A 152 8.84 -11.90 -2.04
CA ARG A 152 9.02 -12.93 -1.00
C ARG A 152 7.68 -13.32 -0.38
N TYR A 153 6.79 -12.36 -0.16
CA TYR A 153 5.46 -12.59 0.39
C TYR A 153 4.59 -13.41 -0.58
N GLN A 154 4.62 -13.11 -1.89
CA GLN A 154 3.89 -13.89 -2.89
C GLN A 154 4.40 -15.34 -3.00
N VAL A 155 5.72 -15.55 -3.04
CA VAL A 155 6.32 -16.90 -3.02
C VAL A 155 5.93 -17.65 -1.75
N PHE A 156 5.87 -16.97 -0.62
CA PHE A 156 5.42 -17.54 0.64
C PHE A 156 3.94 -17.95 0.59
N LEU A 157 3.04 -17.08 0.14
CA LEU A 157 1.62 -17.41 0.00
C LEU A 157 1.42 -18.64 -0.91
N GLU A 158 2.18 -18.74 -2.00
CA GLU A 158 2.14 -19.90 -2.88
C GLU A 158 2.60 -21.19 -2.17
N SER A 159 3.65 -21.11 -1.35
CA SER A 159 4.09 -22.26 -0.53
C SER A 159 3.01 -22.72 0.46
N LEU A 160 2.25 -21.78 1.03
CA LEU A 160 1.13 -22.11 1.91
C LEU A 160 -0.02 -22.76 1.15
N ARG A 161 -0.36 -22.25 -0.05
CA ARG A 161 -1.39 -22.84 -0.93
C ARG A 161 -1.06 -24.29 -1.25
N GLU A 162 0.17 -24.57 -1.66
CA GLU A 162 0.60 -25.92 -1.98
C GLU A 162 0.58 -26.82 -0.74
N TYR A 163 0.99 -26.30 0.41
CA TYR A 163 0.93 -27.03 1.67
C TYR A 163 -0.50 -27.44 2.06
N VAL A 164 -1.47 -26.54 1.95
CA VAL A 164 -2.86 -26.84 2.32
C VAL A 164 -3.56 -27.73 1.27
N ARG A 165 -3.10 -27.69 0.01
CA ARG A 165 -3.64 -28.48 -1.10
C ARG A 165 -3.21 -29.95 -1.04
N THR A 166 -1.97 -30.21 -0.62
CA THR A 166 -1.39 -31.56 -0.60
C THR A 166 -1.79 -32.39 0.62
N ARG A 167 -2.36 -31.75 1.65
CA ARG A 167 -2.75 -32.40 2.91
C ARG A 167 -4.23 -32.77 2.96
N ASP A 168 -4.55 -33.79 3.76
CA ASP A 168 -5.93 -34.14 4.07
C ASP A 168 -6.71 -32.94 4.63
N LYS A 169 -7.95 -32.83 4.16
CA LYS A 169 -8.86 -31.75 4.55
C LYS A 169 -9.50 -32.10 5.91
N GLY A 170 -9.41 -31.16 6.84
CA GLY A 170 -10.09 -31.21 8.12
C GLY A 170 -11.59 -30.90 8.02
N PRO A 171 -12.27 -30.83 9.17
CA PRO A 171 -13.72 -30.58 9.24
C PRO A 171 -14.10 -29.18 8.71
N LEU A 172 -15.40 -28.97 8.49
CA LEU A 172 -15.95 -27.66 8.19
C LEU A 172 -15.82 -26.76 9.43
N CYS A 173 -15.36 -25.52 9.23
CA CYS A 173 -15.22 -24.54 10.29
C CYS A 173 -16.13 -23.33 10.06
N PHE A 174 -16.71 -22.83 11.14
CA PHE A 174 -17.42 -21.55 11.20
C PHE A 174 -16.56 -20.57 11.99
N VAL A 175 -16.38 -19.36 11.48
CA VAL A 175 -15.51 -18.35 12.08
C VAL A 175 -16.32 -17.11 12.36
N LYS A 176 -16.33 -16.68 13.60
CA LYS A 176 -16.87 -15.38 13.99
C LYS A 176 -15.70 -14.40 14.07
N TRP A 177 -15.64 -13.42 13.16
CA TRP A 177 -14.48 -12.55 13.01
C TRP A 177 -14.75 -11.14 13.55
N ARG A 178 -14.06 -10.76 14.63
CA ARG A 178 -14.26 -9.50 15.34
C ARG A 178 -12.94 -8.92 15.81
N ASN A 179 -12.75 -7.60 15.66
CA ASN A 179 -11.56 -6.88 16.13
C ASN A 179 -10.23 -7.51 15.66
N GLY A 180 -10.24 -8.10 14.46
CA GLY A 180 -9.10 -8.81 13.89
C GLY A 180 -8.73 -10.13 14.54
N GLU A 181 -9.63 -10.73 15.31
CA GLU A 181 -9.51 -12.10 15.81
C GLU A 181 -10.68 -12.96 15.30
N GLY A 182 -10.43 -14.25 15.10
CA GLY A 182 -11.41 -15.21 14.62
C GLY A 182 -11.67 -16.29 15.66
N ASP A 183 -12.88 -16.31 16.21
CA ASP A 183 -13.36 -17.42 17.03
C ASP A 183 -13.78 -18.58 16.11
N ILE A 184 -13.11 -19.72 16.23
CA ILE A 184 -13.30 -20.88 15.33
C ILE A 184 -14.21 -21.90 16.01
N TYR A 185 -15.23 -22.34 15.28
CA TYR A 185 -16.20 -23.34 15.73
C TYR A 185 -16.23 -24.52 14.76
N HIS A 186 -16.41 -25.71 15.30
CA HIS A 186 -16.66 -26.93 14.55
C HIS A 186 -18.10 -26.93 14.00
N GLU A 187 -18.39 -27.81 13.03
CA GLU A 187 -19.72 -27.93 12.41
C GLU A 187 -20.85 -28.31 13.38
N ASN A 188 -20.52 -28.80 14.58
CA ASN A 188 -21.47 -29.14 15.63
C ASN A 188 -21.70 -27.99 16.63
N GLY A 189 -21.08 -26.83 16.42
CA GLY A 189 -21.14 -25.68 17.32
C GLY A 189 -20.10 -25.69 18.45
N HIS A 190 -19.25 -26.71 18.56
CA HIS A 190 -18.17 -26.73 19.55
C HIS A 190 -17.14 -25.64 19.25
N TYR A 191 -16.85 -24.80 20.24
CA TYR A 191 -15.81 -23.78 20.16
C TYR A 191 -14.43 -24.41 20.30
N TYR A 192 -13.53 -24.13 19.36
CA TYR A 192 -12.14 -24.52 19.51
C TYR A 192 -11.44 -23.61 20.52
N THR A 193 -11.05 -24.20 21.65
CA THR A 193 -10.27 -23.50 22.67
C THR A 193 -8.86 -23.20 22.15
N LYS A 194 -8.22 -22.16 22.73
CA LYS A 194 -6.82 -21.83 22.42
C LYS A 194 -5.88 -23.02 22.63
N GLU A 195 -6.12 -23.84 23.65
CA GLU A 195 -5.30 -25.05 23.92
C GLU A 195 -5.45 -26.11 22.82
N GLU A 196 -6.67 -26.35 22.32
CA GLU A 196 -6.91 -27.28 21.22
C GLU A 196 -6.24 -26.81 19.93
N LEU A 197 -6.38 -25.52 19.60
CA LEU A 197 -5.74 -24.92 18.42
C LEU A 197 -4.21 -24.96 18.54
N ASN A 198 -3.65 -24.60 19.70
CA ASN A 198 -2.21 -24.65 19.92
C ASN A 198 -1.66 -26.08 19.80
N ARG A 199 -2.39 -27.08 20.30
CA ARG A 199 -2.00 -28.49 20.13
C ARG A 199 -1.96 -28.89 18.65
N LYS A 200 -2.97 -28.49 17.87
CA LYS A 200 -2.99 -28.71 16.43
C LYS A 200 -1.83 -28.01 15.71
N VAL A 201 -1.52 -26.77 16.09
CA VAL A 201 -0.38 -26.02 15.53
C VAL A 201 0.95 -26.71 15.85
N LEU A 202 1.14 -27.24 17.06
CA LEU A 202 2.34 -27.98 17.44
C LEU A 202 2.51 -29.32 16.68
N GLU A 203 1.41 -29.93 16.25
CA GLU A 203 1.41 -31.13 15.39
C GLU A 203 1.77 -30.80 13.92
N THR A 204 1.86 -29.51 13.56
CA THR A 204 2.11 -29.04 12.19
C THR A 204 3.62 -28.88 11.92
N PRO A 205 4.15 -29.19 10.72
CA PRO A 205 5.60 -29.15 10.43
C PRO A 205 6.30 -27.81 10.72
N ILE A 206 7.54 -27.88 11.20
CA ILE A 206 8.33 -26.75 11.74
C ILE A 206 8.59 -25.62 10.73
N HIS A 207 8.70 -25.92 9.43
CA HIS A 207 8.94 -24.91 8.39
C HIS A 207 7.74 -23.96 8.21
N ILE A 208 6.54 -24.39 8.59
CA ILE A 208 5.33 -23.55 8.64
C ILE A 208 5.24 -22.86 10.01
N TYR A 209 5.69 -23.54 11.06
CA TYR A 209 5.73 -23.02 12.44
C TYR A 209 6.62 -21.77 12.59
N GLN A 210 7.79 -21.71 11.94
CA GLN A 210 8.70 -20.56 12.05
C GLN A 210 8.12 -19.25 11.47
N PHE A 211 7.14 -19.31 10.57
CA PHE A 211 6.41 -18.13 10.07
C PHE A 211 5.05 -17.91 10.74
N ALA A 212 4.36 -18.97 11.16
CA ALA A 212 3.20 -18.93 12.07
C ALA A 212 3.46 -18.17 13.38
N GLN A 213 4.73 -18.02 13.80
CA GLN A 213 5.11 -17.21 14.96
C GLN A 213 4.88 -15.71 14.77
N ASN A 214 4.98 -15.19 13.53
CA ASN A 214 4.72 -13.78 13.23
C ASN A 214 3.25 -13.49 12.89
N GLU A 215 2.51 -14.49 12.42
CA GLU A 215 1.07 -14.40 12.14
C GLU A 215 0.28 -15.47 12.89
N GLN A 216 0.20 -15.35 14.21
CA GLN A 216 -0.54 -16.27 15.10
C GLN A 216 -1.99 -16.51 14.68
N LYS A 217 -2.56 -15.60 13.88
CA LYS A 217 -3.94 -15.64 13.41
C LYS A 217 -4.16 -16.61 12.24
N LEU A 218 -3.13 -16.90 11.43
CA LEU A 218 -3.22 -17.85 10.30
C LEU A 218 -3.00 -19.30 10.73
N SER A 219 -2.13 -19.51 11.72
CA SER A 219 -1.65 -20.82 12.18
C SER A 219 -2.76 -21.82 12.49
N PRO A 220 -3.85 -21.44 13.19
CA PRO A 220 -4.96 -22.35 13.46
C PRO A 220 -5.61 -22.89 12.18
N PHE A 221 -5.82 -22.04 11.17
CA PHE A 221 -6.43 -22.45 9.91
C PHE A 221 -5.52 -23.39 9.12
N LEU A 222 -4.22 -23.10 9.07
CA LEU A 222 -3.21 -23.96 8.45
C LEU A 222 -3.13 -25.32 9.17
N ALA A 223 -3.21 -25.34 10.49
CA ALA A 223 -3.16 -26.55 11.30
C ALA A 223 -4.44 -27.40 11.17
N LEU A 224 -5.61 -26.78 11.07
CA LEU A 224 -6.87 -27.49 10.86
C LEU A 224 -7.05 -27.94 9.40
N ASN A 225 -6.51 -27.18 8.43
CA ASN A 225 -6.74 -27.34 6.98
C ASN A 225 -8.20 -27.69 6.64
N PRO A 226 -9.18 -26.90 7.09
CA PRO A 226 -10.58 -27.26 6.95
C PRO A 226 -10.99 -27.43 5.50
N ARG A 227 -11.94 -28.35 5.25
CA ARG A 227 -12.52 -28.54 3.91
C ARG A 227 -13.26 -27.31 3.41
N GLN A 228 -13.76 -26.48 4.32
CA GLN A 228 -14.44 -25.21 4.07
C GLN A 228 -14.40 -24.34 5.35
N ILE A 229 -14.30 -23.03 5.17
CA ILE A 229 -14.26 -21.99 6.21
C ILE A 229 -15.39 -21.01 5.90
N LEU A 230 -16.36 -20.90 6.79
CA LEU A 230 -17.46 -19.93 6.69
C LEU A 230 -17.20 -18.80 7.67
N VAL A 231 -16.78 -17.65 7.15
CA VAL A 231 -16.39 -16.49 7.96
C VAL A 231 -17.56 -15.51 8.04
N TYR A 232 -17.88 -15.07 9.25
CA TYR A 232 -18.91 -14.07 9.55
C TYR A 232 -18.19 -12.83 10.10
N PRO A 233 -17.78 -11.89 9.23
CA PRO A 233 -17.02 -10.72 9.64
C PRO A 233 -17.92 -9.58 10.11
N ASP A 234 -17.49 -8.88 11.17
CA ASP A 234 -18.07 -7.59 11.55
C ASP A 234 -17.59 -6.45 10.60
N ASN A 235 -16.41 -6.60 9.97
CA ASN A 235 -15.84 -5.68 8.97
C ASN A 235 -15.00 -6.45 7.92
N GLU A 236 -15.10 -6.09 6.65
CA GLU A 236 -14.50 -6.78 5.50
C GLU A 236 -13.02 -6.45 5.26
N THR A 237 -12.48 -5.37 5.81
CA THR A 237 -11.13 -4.86 5.48
C THR A 237 -10.03 -5.33 6.43
N ASP A 238 -10.00 -6.62 6.80
CA ASP A 238 -8.92 -7.18 7.61
C ASP A 238 -7.84 -7.85 6.73
N PRO A 239 -6.57 -7.42 6.80
CA PRO A 239 -5.48 -8.03 6.02
C PRO A 239 -5.35 -9.54 6.21
N VAL A 240 -5.65 -10.06 7.41
CA VAL A 240 -5.56 -11.49 7.70
C VAL A 240 -6.65 -12.27 6.95
N LEU A 241 -7.84 -11.71 6.83
CA LEU A 241 -8.92 -12.32 6.05
C LEU A 241 -8.57 -12.38 4.56
N ILE A 242 -7.93 -11.34 4.04
CA ILE A 242 -7.42 -11.31 2.65
C ILE A 242 -6.35 -12.41 2.46
N SER A 243 -5.41 -12.55 3.39
CA SER A 243 -4.42 -13.63 3.39
C SER A 243 -5.07 -15.02 3.42
N LEU A 244 -6.06 -15.22 4.29
CA LEU A 244 -6.79 -16.49 4.39
C LEU A 244 -7.56 -16.81 3.10
N GLN A 245 -8.20 -15.82 2.48
CA GLN A 245 -8.84 -15.98 1.17
C GLN A 245 -7.81 -16.38 0.11
N ASN A 246 -6.66 -15.72 0.10
CA ASN A 246 -5.60 -16.07 -0.84
C ASN A 246 -5.09 -17.50 -0.64
N ILE A 247 -4.96 -17.98 0.60
CA ILE A 247 -4.42 -19.32 0.90
C ILE A 247 -5.46 -20.43 0.65
N PHE A 248 -6.70 -20.22 1.06
CA PHE A 248 -7.75 -21.25 1.03
C PHE A 248 -8.64 -21.19 -0.22
N ASP A 249 -8.53 -20.11 -1.00
CA ASP A 249 -9.26 -19.85 -2.24
C ASP A 249 -10.77 -20.09 -2.07
N GLU A 250 -11.40 -20.92 -2.91
CA GLU A 250 -12.83 -21.20 -2.88
C GLU A 250 -13.32 -21.88 -1.57
N ARG A 251 -12.40 -22.38 -0.74
CA ARG A 251 -12.78 -22.98 0.55
C ARG A 251 -13.15 -21.94 1.59
N LEU A 252 -12.74 -20.69 1.46
CA LEU A 252 -13.13 -19.63 2.37
C LEU A 252 -14.26 -18.80 1.77
N VAL A 253 -15.41 -18.78 2.46
CA VAL A 253 -16.59 -18.03 2.06
C VAL A 253 -16.91 -16.98 3.12
N MET A 254 -16.98 -15.73 2.69
CA MET A 254 -17.46 -14.62 3.53
C MET A 254 -18.98 -14.58 3.52
N ILE A 255 -19.57 -14.65 4.71
CA ILE A 255 -21.02 -14.64 4.93
C ILE A 255 -21.41 -13.31 5.55
N HIS A 256 -21.86 -12.39 4.71
CA HIS A 256 -22.32 -11.06 5.13
C HIS A 256 -23.82 -11.06 5.46
N ASN A 257 -24.24 -10.21 6.39
CA ASN A 257 -25.66 -9.96 6.71
C ASN A 257 -26.46 -11.20 7.17
N HIS A 258 -25.78 -12.24 7.67
CA HIS A 258 -26.41 -13.39 8.30
C HIS A 258 -25.95 -13.52 9.75
N THR A 259 -26.88 -13.97 10.60
CA THR A 259 -26.60 -14.26 12.01
C THR A 259 -25.64 -15.45 12.12
N PHE A 260 -24.65 -15.31 13.00
CA PHE A 260 -23.73 -16.40 13.29
C PHE A 260 -24.50 -17.59 13.92
N PRO A 261 -24.36 -18.82 13.39
CA PRO A 261 -25.27 -19.91 13.70
C PRO A 261 -25.21 -20.42 15.15
N PHE A 262 -24.14 -20.09 15.90
CA PHE A 262 -23.93 -20.58 17.26
C PHE A 262 -24.07 -19.51 18.35
N GLU A 263 -24.69 -18.36 18.06
CA GLU A 263 -24.80 -17.24 19.01
C GLU A 263 -25.57 -17.54 20.31
N ASN A 264 -26.31 -18.66 20.38
CA ASN A 264 -27.15 -19.03 21.54
C ASN A 264 -26.69 -20.32 22.25
N GLN A 265 -25.47 -20.80 22.00
CA GLN A 265 -24.91 -21.98 22.67
C GLN A 265 -23.92 -21.53 23.76
N THR A 266 -24.44 -21.07 24.91
CA THR A 266 -23.70 -20.91 26.17
C THR A 266 -24.31 -21.78 27.23
#